data_AF-A0A355QCG0-F1
#
_entry.id   AF-A0A355QCG0-F1
#
_cell.length_a   1.000
_cell.length_b   1.000
_cell.length_c   1.000
_cell.angle_alpha   90.00
_cell.angle_beta   90.00
_cell.angle_gamma   90.00
#
_symmetry.space_group_name_H-M   'P 1'
#
loop_
_entity.id
_entity.type
_entity.pdbx_description
1 polymer ?
#
loop_
_entity_poly.entity_id
_entity_poly.type
_entity_poly.pdbx_seq_one_letter_code
_entity_poly.pdbx_strand_id
1 'polypeptide(L)'
;IPVLALGIGSPTWAVEAAHERGSLIVSLVGAPAHAESAIRAGADLLVAQGTDAGGHTGPIGTFSLVPQVVDVAAGRPVLAAGGVATGRHLAAALALGAEGVWMGTAFLASVDARPSGSVLDKLLAAGPGDTVVSRSDSGKTLRMLRSAWSDEWEAPEAPTPLSMPYQDILIGDLLGQILRHEVAPLVHEAAGQGVAHLTAQEPVAEIMGRLVREADQVLADLGTTRSASPASIRPAT
;
A
#
# COMPACT_ATOMS: atom_id res chain seq x y z
N ILE A 1 -3.58 12.74 20.05
CA ILE A 1 -3.00 11.92 18.96
C ILE A 1 -2.27 12.89 18.06
N PRO A 2 -0.95 12.77 17.83
CA PRO A 2 -0.21 13.80 17.07
C PRO A 2 -0.51 13.77 15.57
N VAL A 3 -0.87 12.60 15.03
CA VAL A 3 -1.18 12.40 13.60
C VAL A 3 -2.40 11.48 13.48
N LEU A 4 -3.40 11.87 12.71
CA LEU A 4 -4.56 11.06 12.36
C LEU A 4 -4.52 10.74 10.86
N ALA A 5 -4.44 9.45 10.52
CA ALA A 5 -4.49 8.98 9.13
C ALA A 5 -5.91 8.55 8.75
N LEU A 6 -6.41 9.06 7.64
CA LEU A 6 -7.73 8.79 7.09
C LEU A 6 -7.58 7.93 5.82
N GLY A 7 -7.93 6.65 5.94
CA GLY A 7 -7.73 5.67 4.87
C GLY A 7 -8.77 5.74 3.75
N ILE A 8 -10.05 5.97 4.09
CA ILE A 8 -11.15 6.00 3.13
C ILE A 8 -11.87 7.35 3.24
N GLY A 9 -11.50 8.27 2.34
CA GLY A 9 -12.04 9.62 2.33
C GLY A 9 -11.55 10.48 3.49
N SER A 10 -11.90 11.76 3.46
CA SER A 10 -11.53 12.73 4.50
C SER A 10 -12.75 13.56 4.87
N PRO A 11 -13.63 13.06 5.74
CA PRO A 11 -14.83 13.79 6.12
C PRO A 11 -14.44 15.05 6.90
N THR A 12 -14.99 16.20 6.48
CA THR A 12 -14.61 17.52 7.01
C THR A 12 -14.76 17.61 8.53
N TRP A 13 -15.85 17.07 9.08
CA TRP A 13 -16.09 17.07 10.53
C TRP A 13 -14.98 16.35 11.32
N ALA A 14 -14.38 15.30 10.76
CA ALA A 14 -13.32 14.55 11.43
C ALA A 14 -11.98 15.28 11.33
N VAL A 15 -11.73 15.94 10.19
CA VAL A 15 -10.55 16.79 9.99
C VAL A 15 -10.58 17.97 10.97
N GLU A 16 -11.69 18.70 11.01
CA GLU A 16 -11.88 19.85 11.91
C GLU A 16 -11.69 19.43 13.38
N ALA A 17 -12.36 18.37 13.82
CA ALA A 17 -12.25 17.88 15.19
C ALA A 17 -10.83 17.40 15.55
N ALA A 18 -10.05 16.92 14.59
CA ALA A 18 -8.67 16.50 14.80
C ALA A 18 -7.72 17.70 14.88
N HIS A 19 -7.92 18.71 14.02
CA HIS A 19 -7.18 19.98 14.04
C HIS A 19 -7.42 20.77 15.33
N GLU A 20 -8.66 20.81 15.85
CA GLU A 20 -8.98 21.41 17.16
C GLU A 20 -8.17 20.79 18.31
N ARG A 21 -7.73 19.54 18.14
CA ARG A 21 -6.91 18.79 19.10
C ARG A 21 -5.42 18.85 18.80
N GLY A 22 -5.01 19.65 17.81
CA GLY A 22 -3.62 19.81 17.38
C GLY A 22 -3.04 18.60 16.64
N SER A 23 -3.89 17.74 16.06
CA SER A 23 -3.44 16.59 15.28
C SER A 23 -3.18 16.99 13.82
N LEU A 24 -2.13 16.45 13.21
CA LEU A 24 -1.94 16.55 11.75
C LEU A 24 -2.83 15.53 11.04
N ILE A 25 -3.40 15.89 9.90
CA ILE A 25 -4.21 15.01 9.05
C ILE A 25 -3.39 14.46 7.89
N VAL A 26 -3.36 13.14 7.81
CA VAL A 26 -2.81 12.38 6.68
C VAL A 26 -3.96 11.74 5.91
N SER A 27 -4.08 12.03 4.61
CA SER A 27 -5.16 11.47 3.78
C SER A 27 -4.62 10.53 2.71
N LEU A 28 -5.11 9.29 2.71
CA LEU A 28 -4.78 8.32 1.67
C LEU A 28 -5.67 8.56 0.44
N VAL A 29 -5.04 8.63 -0.73
CA VAL A 29 -5.69 9.02 -1.98
C VAL A 29 -5.26 8.11 -3.13
N GLY A 30 -6.25 7.52 -3.79
CA GLY A 30 -6.04 6.62 -4.93
C GLY A 30 -6.27 7.24 -6.32
N ALA A 31 -6.54 8.55 -6.37
CA ALA A 31 -6.76 9.29 -7.62
C ALA A 31 -6.54 10.81 -7.40
N PRO A 32 -6.21 11.59 -8.45
CA PRO A 32 -6.04 13.04 -8.33
C PRO A 32 -7.27 13.76 -7.75
N ALA A 33 -8.48 13.38 -8.17
CA ALA A 33 -9.72 13.94 -7.62
C ALA A 33 -9.89 13.68 -6.11
N HIS A 34 -9.38 12.56 -5.59
CA HIS A 34 -9.36 12.28 -4.15
C HIS A 34 -8.38 13.20 -3.43
N ALA A 35 -7.21 13.48 -4.01
CA ALA A 35 -6.23 14.44 -3.48
C ALA A 35 -6.83 15.85 -3.38
N GLU A 36 -7.48 16.34 -4.43
CA GLU A 36 -8.17 17.63 -4.41
C GLU A 36 -9.23 17.69 -3.31
N SER A 37 -10.02 16.61 -3.15
CA SER A 37 -11.04 16.53 -2.11
C SER A 37 -10.45 16.52 -0.70
N ALA A 38 -9.35 15.80 -0.48
CA ALA A 38 -8.64 15.76 0.80
C ALA A 38 -8.04 17.13 1.14
N ILE A 39 -7.42 17.81 0.17
CA ILE A 39 -6.89 19.16 0.34
C ILE A 39 -8.00 20.14 0.73
N ARG A 40 -9.15 20.10 0.04
CA ARG A 40 -10.32 20.93 0.40
C ARG A 40 -10.84 20.65 1.81
N ALA A 41 -10.73 19.40 2.26
CA ALA A 41 -11.13 19.02 3.60
C ALA A 41 -10.12 19.42 4.69
N GLY A 42 -8.91 19.86 4.33
CA GLY A 42 -7.87 20.29 5.28
C GLY A 42 -6.74 19.28 5.50
N ALA A 43 -6.49 18.35 4.58
CA ALA A 43 -5.37 17.43 4.73
C ALA A 43 -4.01 18.18 4.76
N ASP A 44 -3.17 17.83 5.74
CA ASP A 44 -1.82 18.39 5.92
C ASP A 44 -0.77 17.62 5.10
N LEU A 45 -1.00 16.31 4.91
CA LEU A 45 -0.14 15.41 4.14
C LEU A 45 -1.00 14.43 3.33
N LEU A 46 -0.53 14.10 2.12
CA LEU A 46 -1.18 13.14 1.24
C LEU A 46 -0.38 11.84 1.14
N VAL A 47 -1.07 10.71 1.08
CA VAL A 47 -0.47 9.40 0.75
C VAL A 47 -1.04 8.95 -0.59
N ALA A 48 -0.22 9.05 -1.64
CA ALA A 48 -0.58 8.62 -2.98
C ALA A 48 -0.48 7.09 -3.10
N GLN A 49 -1.61 6.40 -2.92
CA GLN A 49 -1.66 4.95 -2.86
C GLN A 49 -2.13 4.33 -4.17
N GLY A 50 -1.19 3.71 -4.89
CA GLY A 50 -1.49 3.00 -6.13
C GLY A 50 -2.12 1.62 -5.91
N THR A 51 -2.58 1.02 -7.01
CA THR A 51 -3.28 -0.27 -7.03
C THR A 51 -2.41 -1.45 -6.56
N ASP A 52 -1.10 -1.26 -6.52
CA ASP A 52 -0.10 -2.26 -6.11
C ASP A 52 0.01 -2.37 -4.57
N ALA A 53 -0.67 -1.49 -3.81
CA ALA A 53 -0.80 -1.56 -2.36
C ALA A 53 -1.74 -2.68 -1.90
N GLY A 54 -1.56 -3.15 -0.66
CA GLY A 54 -2.53 -4.04 0.00
C GLY A 54 -3.69 -3.25 0.58
N GLY A 55 -4.81 -3.92 0.85
CA GLY A 55 -6.00 -3.27 1.38
C GLY A 55 -6.79 -2.53 0.31
N HIS A 56 -7.65 -1.59 0.70
CA HIS A 56 -8.52 -0.87 -0.23
C HIS A 56 -7.73 -0.06 -1.25
N THR A 57 -7.90 -0.34 -2.54
CA THR A 57 -7.17 0.34 -3.61
C THR A 57 -8.06 0.83 -4.75
N GLY A 58 -7.61 1.89 -5.40
CA GLY A 58 -8.12 2.33 -6.70
C GLY A 58 -7.46 1.57 -7.88
N PRO A 59 -7.82 1.89 -9.12
CA PRO A 59 -7.31 1.19 -10.30
C PRO A 59 -5.97 1.74 -10.83
N ILE A 60 -5.50 2.88 -10.33
CA ILE A 60 -4.30 3.56 -10.87
C ILE A 60 -3.04 2.99 -10.20
N GLY A 61 -2.07 2.52 -10.99
CA GLY A 61 -0.79 2.01 -10.48
C GLY A 61 0.10 3.10 -9.86
N THR A 62 0.98 2.71 -8.93
CA THR A 62 1.76 3.66 -8.12
C THR A 62 2.64 4.57 -8.98
N PHE A 63 3.32 4.02 -9.99
CA PHE A 63 4.20 4.79 -10.88
C PHE A 63 3.46 5.92 -11.63
N SER A 64 2.21 5.67 -12.00
CA SER A 64 1.36 6.65 -12.69
C SER A 64 0.69 7.63 -11.71
N LEU A 65 0.28 7.16 -10.54
CA LEU A 65 -0.50 7.94 -9.58
C LEU A 65 0.35 9.00 -8.87
N VAL A 66 1.53 8.63 -8.37
CA VAL A 66 2.36 9.48 -7.51
C VAL A 66 2.63 10.86 -8.14
N PRO A 67 3.18 10.98 -9.37
CA PRO A 67 3.47 12.30 -9.93
C PRO A 67 2.20 13.15 -10.11
N GLN A 68 1.06 12.54 -10.50
CA GLN A 68 -0.19 13.28 -10.64
C GLN A 68 -0.71 13.84 -9.30
N VAL A 69 -0.53 13.09 -8.21
CA VAL A 69 -0.90 13.57 -6.86
C VAL A 69 0.06 14.66 -6.39
N VAL A 70 1.37 14.52 -6.68
CA VAL A 70 2.38 15.56 -6.40
C VAL A 70 2.02 16.88 -7.08
N ASP A 71 1.65 16.84 -8.36
CA ASP A 71 1.25 18.04 -9.11
C ASP A 71 0.03 18.72 -8.48
N VAL A 72 -0.95 17.94 -8.02
CA VAL A 72 -2.17 18.43 -7.35
C VAL A 72 -1.90 18.92 -5.92
N ALA A 73 -0.87 18.39 -5.26
CA ALA A 73 -0.58 18.68 -3.85
C ALA A 73 -0.23 20.15 -3.60
N ALA A 74 0.16 20.92 -4.61
CA ALA A 74 0.41 22.36 -4.50
C ALA A 74 1.27 22.72 -3.26
N GLY A 75 2.38 22.00 -3.11
CA GLY A 75 3.37 22.18 -2.04
C GLY A 75 3.10 21.46 -0.72
N ARG A 76 2.00 20.69 -0.58
CA ARG A 76 1.82 19.80 0.57
C ARG A 76 2.69 18.55 0.41
N PRO A 77 3.23 17.97 1.50
CA PRO A 77 3.98 16.73 1.42
C PRO A 77 3.17 15.55 0.89
N VAL A 78 3.81 14.78 0.02
CA VAL A 78 3.24 13.55 -0.55
C VAL A 78 4.15 12.37 -0.22
N LEU A 79 3.56 11.30 0.33
CA LEU A 79 4.21 10.00 0.48
C LEU A 79 3.70 9.03 -0.58
N ALA A 80 4.59 8.29 -1.22
CA ALA A 80 4.21 7.24 -2.16
C ALA A 80 3.83 5.94 -1.43
N ALA A 81 2.72 5.31 -1.82
CA ALA A 81 2.30 4.02 -1.29
C ALA A 81 1.94 3.02 -2.40
N GLY A 82 2.19 1.75 -2.11
CA GLY A 82 1.93 0.62 -3.02
C GLY A 82 3.21 0.07 -3.65
N GLY A 83 3.39 -1.25 -3.53
CA GLY A 83 4.58 -1.96 -4.04
C GLY A 83 5.91 -1.68 -3.33
N VAL A 84 6.01 -0.69 -2.44
CA VAL A 84 7.27 -0.31 -1.79
C VAL A 84 7.74 -1.38 -0.80
N ALA A 85 8.93 -1.95 -1.07
CA ALA A 85 9.54 -2.96 -0.19
C ALA A 85 11.07 -2.90 -0.07
N THR A 86 11.76 -2.11 -0.90
CA THR A 86 13.24 -2.07 -0.97
C THR A 86 13.72 -0.64 -1.21
N GLY A 87 15.01 -0.36 -1.00
CA GLY A 87 15.54 0.99 -1.17
C GLY A 87 15.45 1.51 -2.61
N ARG A 88 15.39 0.62 -3.61
CA ARG A 88 15.12 0.99 -5.01
C ARG A 88 13.74 1.63 -5.16
N HIS A 89 12.74 1.11 -4.46
CA HIS A 89 11.39 1.67 -4.48
C HIS A 89 11.34 3.04 -3.81
N LEU A 90 12.05 3.21 -2.67
CA LEU A 90 12.17 4.51 -2.01
C LEU A 90 12.86 5.54 -2.94
N ALA A 91 14.00 5.19 -3.53
CA ALA A 91 14.69 6.07 -4.48
C ALA A 91 13.80 6.43 -5.69
N ALA A 92 13.03 5.48 -6.22
CA ALA A 92 12.07 5.74 -7.30
C ALA A 92 10.93 6.66 -6.85
N ALA A 93 10.38 6.48 -5.65
CA ALA A 93 9.34 7.35 -5.09
C ALA A 93 9.83 8.81 -4.97
N LEU A 94 11.05 9.00 -4.46
CA LEU A 94 11.68 10.32 -4.39
C LEU A 94 11.86 10.92 -5.79
N ALA A 95 12.28 10.12 -6.78
CA ALA A 95 12.42 10.56 -8.16
C ALA A 95 11.07 10.92 -8.83
N LEU A 96 9.96 10.32 -8.39
CA LEU A 96 8.59 10.66 -8.82
C LEU A 96 8.05 11.92 -8.13
N GLY A 97 8.82 12.56 -7.24
CA GLY A 97 8.47 13.80 -6.57
C GLY A 97 7.81 13.63 -5.20
N ALA A 98 7.68 12.40 -4.68
CA ALA A 98 7.27 12.19 -3.29
C ALA A 98 8.40 12.57 -2.31
N GLU A 99 8.05 12.91 -1.08
CA GLU A 99 9.02 13.22 -0.01
C GLU A 99 9.40 11.98 0.81
N GLY A 100 8.75 10.85 0.55
CA GLY A 100 9.02 9.59 1.22
C GLY A 100 8.03 8.51 0.78
N VAL A 101 7.95 7.46 1.58
CA VAL A 101 7.10 6.29 1.32
C VAL A 101 6.22 5.95 2.51
N TRP A 102 5.06 5.38 2.24
CA TRP A 102 4.16 4.78 3.21
C TRP A 102 4.03 3.28 2.90
N MET A 103 4.47 2.44 3.83
CA MET A 103 4.58 0.98 3.62
C MET A 103 3.66 0.23 4.58
N GLY A 104 3.08 -0.88 4.10
CA GLY A 104 2.30 -1.82 4.90
C GLY A 104 2.87 -3.23 4.82
N THR A 105 2.78 -3.85 3.64
CA THR A 105 3.19 -5.25 3.40
C THR A 105 4.57 -5.58 3.96
N ALA A 106 5.55 -4.70 3.76
CA ALA A 106 6.93 -4.89 4.21
C ALA A 106 7.06 -5.20 5.71
N PHE A 107 6.09 -4.78 6.53
CA PHE A 107 6.11 -4.99 7.98
C PHE A 107 5.25 -6.18 8.45
N LEU A 108 4.42 -6.76 7.58
CA LEU A 108 3.48 -7.84 7.96
C LEU A 108 4.20 -9.10 8.45
N ALA A 109 5.36 -9.41 7.85
CA ALA A 109 6.22 -10.51 8.27
C ALA A 109 7.28 -10.09 9.29
N SER A 110 7.18 -8.91 9.91
CA SER A 110 8.16 -8.54 10.95
C SER A 110 7.93 -9.31 12.25
N VAL A 111 8.99 -9.50 13.04
CA VAL A 111 8.85 -10.09 14.40
C VAL A 111 8.01 -9.19 15.32
N ASP A 112 7.98 -7.89 15.05
CA ASP A 112 7.23 -6.89 15.81
C ASP A 112 5.72 -6.96 15.52
N ALA A 113 5.33 -7.33 14.30
CA ALA A 113 3.92 -7.48 13.90
C ALA A 113 3.25 -8.72 14.51
N ARG A 114 4.02 -9.73 14.91
CA ARG A 114 3.53 -10.99 15.51
C ARG A 114 2.36 -11.62 14.73
N PRO A 115 2.49 -11.85 13.41
CA PRO A 115 1.46 -12.53 12.63
C PRO A 115 1.21 -13.95 13.17
N SER A 116 0.03 -14.51 12.91
CA SER A 116 -0.21 -15.94 13.15
C SER A 116 0.70 -16.80 12.27
N GLY A 117 0.87 -18.08 12.64
CA GLY A 117 1.69 -19.00 11.85
C GLY A 117 1.19 -19.12 10.41
N SER A 118 -0.13 -19.31 10.25
CA SER A 118 -0.75 -19.41 8.93
C SER A 118 -0.60 -18.16 8.07
N VAL A 119 -0.61 -16.96 8.67
CA VAL A 119 -0.43 -15.69 7.95
C VAL A 119 1.04 -15.53 7.55
N LEU A 120 1.97 -15.80 8.47
CA LEU A 120 3.40 -15.70 8.20
C LEU A 120 3.84 -16.64 7.08
N ASP A 121 3.45 -17.92 7.18
CA ASP A 121 3.79 -18.93 6.17
C ASP A 121 3.28 -18.52 4.79
N LYS A 122 2.06 -17.97 4.75
CA LYS A 122 1.45 -17.52 3.49
C LYS A 122 2.14 -16.28 2.92
N LEU A 123 2.53 -15.31 3.76
CA LEU A 123 3.28 -14.12 3.34
C LEU A 123 4.64 -14.49 2.77
N LEU A 124 5.38 -15.38 3.43
CA LEU A 124 6.72 -15.81 3.01
C LEU A 124 6.71 -16.71 1.77
N ALA A 125 5.62 -17.44 1.53
CA ALA A 125 5.45 -18.26 0.34
C ALA A 125 4.97 -17.47 -0.90
N ALA A 126 4.47 -16.24 -0.72
CA ALA A 126 3.82 -15.47 -1.79
C ALA A 126 4.83 -14.90 -2.79
N GLY A 127 4.58 -15.16 -4.07
CA GLY A 127 5.27 -14.57 -5.21
C GLY A 127 4.56 -13.33 -5.78
N PRO A 128 5.10 -12.74 -6.86
CA PRO A 128 4.58 -11.50 -7.45
C PRO A 128 3.16 -11.64 -8.05
N GLY A 129 2.74 -12.85 -8.41
CA GLY A 129 1.41 -13.15 -8.96
C GLY A 129 0.35 -13.52 -7.93
N ASP A 130 0.70 -13.62 -6.65
CA ASP A 130 -0.15 -14.23 -5.62
C ASP A 130 -1.02 -13.23 -4.86
N THR A 131 -1.18 -12.01 -5.39
CA THR A 131 -2.16 -11.05 -4.90
C THR A 131 -3.26 -10.82 -5.93
N VAL A 132 -4.48 -10.61 -5.45
CA VAL A 132 -5.67 -10.33 -6.26
C VAL A 132 -6.37 -9.08 -5.75
N VAL A 133 -7.06 -8.37 -6.65
CA VAL A 133 -8.00 -7.32 -6.27
C VAL A 133 -9.40 -7.92 -6.32
N SER A 134 -10.08 -7.93 -5.18
CA SER A 134 -11.44 -8.47 -5.05
C SER A 134 -12.34 -7.50 -4.29
N ARG A 135 -13.65 -7.72 -4.36
CA ARG A 135 -14.67 -7.03 -3.55
C ARG A 135 -15.25 -7.93 -2.46
N SER A 136 -14.73 -9.14 -2.30
CA SER A 136 -15.25 -10.18 -1.40
C SER A 136 -15.27 -9.79 0.07
N ASP A 137 -14.38 -8.91 0.49
CA ASP A 137 -14.20 -8.51 1.89
C ASP A 137 -15.18 -7.39 2.27
N SER A 138 -14.94 -6.16 1.79
CA SER A 138 -15.77 -5.01 2.19
C SER A 138 -16.82 -4.58 1.17
N GLY A 139 -16.90 -5.26 0.03
CA GLY A 139 -17.70 -4.79 -1.09
C GLY A 139 -17.08 -3.62 -1.85
N LYS A 140 -15.87 -3.18 -1.50
CA LYS A 140 -15.02 -2.27 -2.29
C LYS A 140 -13.78 -3.02 -2.77
N THR A 141 -13.12 -2.50 -3.79
CA THR A 141 -11.86 -3.05 -4.28
C THR A 141 -10.81 -3.09 -3.18
N LEU A 142 -10.33 -4.29 -2.89
CA LEU A 142 -9.33 -4.58 -1.88
C LEU A 142 -8.31 -5.55 -2.46
N ARG A 143 -7.01 -5.23 -2.35
CA ARG A 143 -5.94 -6.15 -2.70
C ARG A 143 -5.54 -7.01 -1.50
N MET A 144 -5.54 -8.32 -1.70
CA MET A 144 -5.21 -9.33 -0.71
C MET A 144 -4.37 -10.45 -1.33
N LEU A 145 -3.76 -11.29 -0.49
CA LEU A 145 -3.21 -12.57 -0.92
C LEU A 145 -4.34 -13.45 -1.48
N ARG A 146 -4.09 -14.08 -2.63
CA ARG A 146 -4.99 -15.07 -3.21
C ARG A 146 -5.20 -16.22 -2.22
N SER A 147 -6.42 -16.68 -2.09
CA SER A 147 -6.85 -17.72 -1.18
C SER A 147 -8.07 -18.43 -1.74
N ALA A 148 -8.46 -19.55 -1.14
CA ALA A 148 -9.74 -20.16 -1.45
C ALA A 148 -10.90 -19.17 -1.20
N TRP A 149 -10.78 -18.25 -0.23
CA TRP A 149 -11.77 -17.18 -0.05
C TRP A 149 -11.93 -16.32 -1.31
N SER A 150 -10.84 -15.76 -1.84
CA SER A 150 -10.92 -14.91 -3.03
C SER A 150 -11.33 -15.68 -4.28
N ASP A 151 -10.92 -16.94 -4.41
CA ASP A 151 -11.22 -17.76 -5.58
C ASP A 151 -12.71 -18.16 -5.60
N GLU A 152 -13.30 -18.51 -4.45
CA GLU A 152 -14.73 -18.82 -4.33
C GLU A 152 -15.63 -17.62 -4.63
N TRP A 153 -15.22 -16.40 -4.23
CA TRP A 153 -15.97 -15.18 -4.54
C TRP A 153 -15.86 -14.73 -6.00
N GLU A 154 -14.87 -15.21 -6.74
CA GLU A 154 -14.68 -14.94 -8.17
C GLU A 154 -15.33 -16.02 -9.06
N ALA A 155 -15.83 -17.11 -8.46
CA ALA A 155 -16.46 -18.20 -9.19
C ALA A 155 -17.71 -17.71 -9.96
N PRO A 156 -18.02 -18.26 -11.16
CA PRO A 156 -19.15 -17.82 -11.97
C PRO A 156 -20.51 -17.85 -11.26
N GLU A 157 -20.69 -18.77 -10.33
CA GLU A 157 -21.90 -18.98 -9.52
C GLU A 157 -21.92 -18.15 -8.22
N ALA A 158 -20.84 -17.44 -7.89
CA ALA A 158 -20.75 -16.65 -6.68
C ALA A 158 -21.78 -15.51 -6.68
N PRO A 159 -22.37 -15.18 -5.52
CA PRO A 159 -23.23 -14.02 -5.42
C PRO A 159 -22.41 -12.73 -5.61
N THR A 160 -23.04 -11.69 -6.17
CA THR A 160 -22.43 -10.36 -6.24
C THR A 160 -22.17 -9.83 -4.83
N PRO A 161 -20.92 -9.44 -4.49
CA PRO A 161 -20.62 -8.81 -3.20
C PRO A 161 -21.50 -7.57 -2.96
N LEU A 162 -22.01 -7.44 -1.74
CA LEU A 162 -22.80 -6.27 -1.34
C LEU A 162 -21.93 -5.00 -1.34
N SER A 163 -22.54 -3.82 -1.32
CA SER A 163 -21.79 -2.58 -1.14
C SER A 163 -21.32 -2.40 0.30
N MET A 164 -20.21 -1.68 0.50
CA MET A 164 -19.77 -1.28 1.84
C MET A 164 -20.85 -0.41 2.52
N PRO A 165 -21.22 -0.65 3.80
CA PRO A 165 -20.61 -1.61 4.74
C PRO A 165 -21.35 -2.96 4.84
N TYR A 166 -22.36 -3.23 4.01
CA TYR A 166 -23.19 -4.43 4.14
C TYR A 166 -22.42 -5.74 3.90
N GLN A 167 -21.44 -5.72 3.00
CA GLN A 167 -20.57 -6.89 2.80
C GLN A 167 -19.77 -7.19 4.07
N ASP A 168 -19.08 -6.18 4.63
CA ASP A 168 -18.33 -6.33 5.90
C ASP A 168 -19.21 -6.91 7.01
N ILE A 169 -20.46 -6.44 7.11
CA ILE A 169 -21.42 -6.92 8.12
C ILE A 169 -21.80 -8.39 7.87
N LEU A 170 -22.01 -8.79 6.61
CA LEU A 170 -22.40 -10.14 6.23
C LEU A 170 -21.30 -11.17 6.57
N ILE A 171 -20.04 -10.83 6.32
CA ILE A 171 -18.93 -11.78 6.33
C ILE A 171 -17.93 -11.59 7.48
N GLY A 172 -17.97 -10.46 8.19
CA GLY A 172 -16.96 -10.09 9.18
C GLY A 172 -16.78 -11.11 10.31
N ASP A 173 -17.88 -11.68 10.83
CA ASP A 173 -17.80 -12.74 11.84
C ASP A 173 -17.08 -13.98 11.29
N LEU A 174 -17.37 -14.37 10.06
CA LEU A 174 -16.73 -15.50 9.39
C LEU A 174 -15.23 -15.26 9.19
N LEU A 175 -14.82 -14.09 8.68
CA LEU A 175 -13.41 -13.75 8.52
C LEU A 175 -12.67 -13.74 9.86
N GLY A 176 -13.32 -13.21 10.90
CA GLY A 176 -12.79 -13.23 12.25
C GLY A 176 -12.60 -14.66 12.79
N GLN A 177 -13.44 -15.62 12.41
CA GLN A 177 -13.25 -17.03 12.78
C GLN A 177 -12.12 -17.69 11.97
N ILE A 178 -12.01 -17.39 10.67
CA ILE A 178 -10.93 -17.90 9.81
C ILE A 178 -9.57 -17.54 10.39
N LEU A 179 -9.37 -16.27 10.78
CA LEU A 179 -8.11 -15.80 11.37
C LEU A 179 -7.86 -16.40 12.75
N ARG A 180 -8.87 -16.42 13.63
CA ARG A 180 -8.74 -16.95 15.00
C ARG A 180 -8.42 -18.44 15.05
N HIS A 181 -8.96 -19.21 14.11
CA HIS A 181 -8.78 -20.66 14.04
C HIS A 181 -7.73 -21.09 12.99
N GLU A 182 -7.02 -20.13 12.38
CA GLU A 182 -5.97 -20.38 11.39
C GLU A 182 -6.43 -21.34 10.27
N VAL A 183 -7.62 -21.11 9.71
CA VAL A 183 -8.18 -21.93 8.62
C VAL A 183 -7.40 -21.66 7.33
N ALA A 184 -6.23 -22.29 7.21
CA ALA A 184 -5.17 -21.90 6.27
C ALA A 184 -5.62 -21.66 4.82
N PRO A 185 -6.48 -22.49 4.18
CA PRO A 185 -6.90 -22.22 2.80
C PRO A 185 -7.66 -20.90 2.61
N LEU A 186 -8.34 -20.43 3.66
CA LEU A 186 -9.20 -19.24 3.64
C LEU A 186 -8.51 -17.98 4.16
N VAL A 187 -7.28 -18.08 4.68
CA VAL A 187 -6.52 -16.92 5.15
C VAL A 187 -6.28 -15.97 3.97
N HIS A 188 -6.85 -14.77 4.05
CA HIS A 188 -6.74 -13.73 3.03
C HIS A 188 -6.20 -12.48 3.72
N GLU A 189 -4.87 -12.34 3.72
CA GLU A 189 -4.21 -11.19 4.33
C GLU A 189 -4.19 -10.02 3.34
N ALA A 190 -4.50 -8.81 3.81
CA ALA A 190 -4.38 -7.59 3.00
C ALA A 190 -2.89 -7.30 2.71
N ALA A 191 -2.43 -7.66 1.52
CA ALA A 191 -1.03 -7.53 1.11
C ALA A 191 -0.92 -6.96 -0.31
N GLY A 192 0.00 -6.01 -0.47
CA GLY A 192 0.39 -5.45 -1.76
C GLY A 192 1.40 -6.31 -2.51
N GLN A 193 1.65 -5.97 -3.78
CA GLN A 193 2.58 -6.72 -4.64
C GLN A 193 4.04 -6.69 -4.19
N GLY A 194 4.39 -5.78 -3.27
CA GLY A 194 5.67 -5.81 -2.57
C GLY A 194 5.89 -7.08 -1.72
N VAL A 195 4.86 -7.93 -1.55
CA VAL A 195 4.96 -9.20 -0.81
C VAL A 195 6.07 -10.12 -1.34
N ALA A 196 6.35 -10.09 -2.63
CA ALA A 196 7.41 -10.91 -3.24
C ALA A 196 8.83 -10.57 -2.73
N HIS A 197 8.99 -9.47 -2.00
CA HIS A 197 10.25 -9.08 -1.34
C HIS A 197 10.34 -9.53 0.12
N LEU A 198 9.29 -10.13 0.69
CA LEU A 198 9.30 -10.69 2.04
C LEU A 198 9.93 -12.09 1.98
N THR A 199 11.20 -12.19 2.31
CA THR A 199 11.94 -13.47 2.23
C THR A 199 12.24 -14.08 3.60
N ALA A 200 12.10 -13.32 4.68
CA ALA A 200 12.38 -13.77 6.03
C ALA A 200 11.61 -12.94 7.06
N GLN A 201 11.50 -13.49 8.28
CA GLN A 201 11.03 -12.75 9.45
C GLN A 201 12.19 -11.93 10.03
N GLU A 202 12.03 -10.61 10.11
CA GLU A 202 13.08 -9.69 10.56
C GLU A 202 12.50 -8.58 11.47
N PRO A 203 13.29 -7.96 12.36
CA PRO A 203 12.88 -6.77 13.09
C PRO A 203 12.60 -5.58 12.18
N VAL A 204 11.63 -4.74 12.55
CA VAL A 204 11.32 -3.48 11.84
C VAL A 204 12.56 -2.60 11.70
N ALA A 205 13.42 -2.58 12.71
CA ALA A 205 14.69 -1.83 12.68
C ALA A 205 15.61 -2.28 11.52
N GLU A 206 15.69 -3.58 11.25
CA GLU A 206 16.49 -4.11 10.13
C GLU A 206 15.86 -3.79 8.78
N ILE A 207 14.52 -3.92 8.67
CA ILE A 207 13.77 -3.56 7.47
C ILE A 207 14.01 -2.08 7.13
N MET A 208 13.88 -1.19 8.10
CA MET A 208 14.11 0.25 7.93
C MET A 208 15.58 0.57 7.63
N GLY A 209 16.51 -0.05 8.35
CA GLY A 209 17.94 0.13 8.12
C GLY A 209 18.36 -0.29 6.71
N ARG A 210 17.86 -1.43 6.22
CA ARG A 210 18.08 -1.90 4.86
C ARG A 210 17.46 -0.96 3.83
N LEU A 211 16.21 -0.53 4.04
CA LEU A 211 15.50 0.40 3.15
C LEU A 211 16.31 1.68 2.90
N VAL A 212 16.80 2.32 3.97
CA VAL A 212 17.57 3.57 3.89
C VAL A 212 18.92 3.34 3.23
N ARG A 213 19.70 2.35 3.69
CA ARG A 213 21.04 2.06 3.12
C ARG A 213 20.97 1.76 1.61
N GLU A 214 20.01 0.95 1.20
CA GLU A 214 19.82 0.64 -0.22
C GLU A 214 19.39 1.87 -1.03
N ALA A 215 18.54 2.73 -0.48
CA ALA A 215 18.11 3.95 -1.16
C ALA A 215 19.27 4.94 -1.33
N ASP A 216 20.09 5.14 -0.30
CA ASP A 216 21.29 5.99 -0.36
C ASP A 216 22.25 5.49 -1.45
N GLN A 217 22.47 4.18 -1.52
CA GLN A 217 23.32 3.58 -2.57
C GLN A 217 22.74 3.83 -3.97
N VAL A 218 21.44 3.58 -4.18
CA VAL A 218 20.79 3.79 -5.48
C VAL A 218 20.87 5.26 -5.91
N LEU A 219 20.64 6.19 -4.99
CA LEU A 219 20.72 7.63 -5.26
C LEU A 219 22.15 8.07 -5.61
N ALA A 220 23.17 7.53 -4.91
CA ALA A 220 24.56 7.76 -5.23
C ALA A 220 24.92 7.24 -6.64
N ASP A 221 24.50 6.03 -6.97
CA ASP A 221 24.75 5.40 -8.27
C ASP A 221 24.09 6.18 -9.43
N LEU A 222 22.85 6.66 -9.24
CA LEU A 222 22.17 7.53 -10.21
C LEU A 222 22.89 8.87 -10.39
N GLY A 223 23.43 9.44 -9.30
CA GLY A 223 24.23 10.67 -9.35
C GLY A 223 25.52 10.50 -10.16
N THR A 224 26.24 9.39 -9.96
CA THR A 224 27.46 9.09 -10.73
C THR A 224 27.17 8.80 -12.20
N THR A 225 26.08 8.09 -12.51
CA THR A 225 25.69 7.76 -13.89
C THR A 225 25.39 9.01 -14.72
N ARG A 226 24.80 10.05 -14.13
CA ARG A 226 24.57 11.34 -14.80
C ARG A 226 25.87 12.08 -15.16
N SER A 227 26.95 11.82 -14.44
CA SER A 227 28.26 12.44 -14.71
C SER A 227 29.06 11.72 -15.80
N ALA A 228 28.71 10.47 -16.13
CA ALA A 228 29.27 9.73 -17.24
C ALA A 228 28.51 10.06 -18.53
N SER A 229 29.22 10.47 -19.58
CA SER A 229 28.59 10.68 -20.90
C SER A 229 27.95 9.37 -21.37
N PRO A 230 26.68 9.37 -21.82
CA PRO A 230 26.01 8.14 -22.22
C PRO A 230 26.76 7.54 -23.42
N ALA A 231 27.32 6.35 -23.23
CA ALA A 231 27.81 5.55 -24.35
C ALA A 231 26.65 5.37 -25.33
N SER A 232 26.84 5.78 -26.59
CA SER A 232 25.76 5.70 -27.57
C SER A 232 25.28 4.25 -27.66
N ILE A 233 23.98 4.06 -27.52
CA ILE A 233 23.33 2.80 -27.85
C ILE A 233 23.53 2.65 -29.36
N ARG A 234 24.56 1.90 -29.74
CA ARG A 234 24.77 1.55 -31.15
C ARG A 234 23.61 0.64 -31.56
N PRO A 235 22.93 0.92 -32.67
CA PRO A 235 21.92 0.01 -33.18
C PRO A 235 22.62 -1.32 -33.51
N ALA A 236 22.01 -2.42 -33.05
CA ALA A 236 22.38 -3.75 -33.54
C ALA A 236 22.09 -3.79 -35.06
N THR A 237 23.12 -4.10 -35.84
CA THR A 237 23.05 -4.34 -37.29
C THR A 237 22.31 -5.62 -37.61
#